data_AF-K8A2M5-F1
#
_entry.id   AF-K8A2M5-F1
#
_cell.length_a   1.000
_cell.length_b   1.000
_cell.length_c   1.000
_cell.angle_alpha   90.00
_cell.angle_beta   90.00
_cell.angle_gamma   90.00
#
_symmetry.space_group_name_H-M   'P 1'
#
loop_
_entity.id
_entity.type
_entity.pdbx_description
1 polymer ?
#
loop_
_entity_poly.entity_id
_entity_poly.type
_entity_poly.pdbx_seq_one_letter_code
_entity_poly.pdbx_strand_id
1 'polypeptide(L)' 'MPKNVVAILPGGQVEHIAVADELATMRISGEKGATLELPIESYKLGGETYLVARFSGLVSDQETESAIRQFY' A
#
# COMPACT_ATOMS: atom_id res chain seq x y z
N MET A 1 -5.29 -16.03 -7.07
CA MET A 1 -6.46 -15.21 -6.67
C MET A 1 -5.97 -13.78 -6.45
N PRO A 2 -6.74 -12.72 -6.74
CA PRO A 2 -6.29 -11.37 -6.43
C PRO A 2 -6.16 -11.19 -4.92
N LYS A 3 -5.10 -10.50 -4.48
CA LYS A 3 -4.88 -10.13 -3.09
C LYS A 3 -5.21 -8.66 -2.88
N ASN A 4 -5.80 -8.37 -1.73
CA ASN A 4 -6.18 -7.03 -1.33
C ASN A 4 -4.97 -6.32 -0.72
N VAL A 5 -4.69 -5.12 -1.20
CA VAL A 5 -3.54 -4.31 -0.77
C VAL A 5 -4.02 -2.90 -0.49
N VAL A 6 -3.62 -2.38 0.67
CA VAL A 6 -3.81 -0.97 1.04
C VAL A 6 -2.63 -0.18 0.50
N ALA A 7 -2.84 0.59 -0.57
CA ALA A 7 -1.83 1.45 -1.16
C ALA A 7 -1.87 2.84 -0.51
N ILE A 8 -0.72 3.30 -0.05
CA ILE A 8 -0.54 4.63 0.55
C ILE A 8 0.32 5.46 -0.40
N LEU A 9 -0.31 6.40 -1.08
CA LEU A 9 0.31 7.26 -2.08
C LEU A 9 0.92 8.51 -1.45
N PRO A 10 1.94 9.11 -2.10
CA PRO A 10 2.47 10.40 -1.71
C PRO A 10 1.35 11.46 -1.70
N GLY A 11 1.30 12.28 -0.65
CA GLY A 11 0.22 13.25 -0.44
C GLY A 11 -0.90 12.77 0.49
N GLY A 12 -0.74 11.58 1.10
CA GLY A 12 -1.67 11.06 2.12
C GLY A 12 -2.91 10.40 1.53
N GLN A 13 -2.94 10.15 0.23
CA GLN A 13 -4.04 9.43 -0.41
C GLN A 13 -3.88 7.93 -0.14
N VAL A 14 -4.94 7.33 0.40
CA VAL A 14 -4.98 5.89 0.69
C VAL A 14 -6.02 5.25 -0.23
N GLU A 15 -5.63 4.16 -0.89
CA GLU A 15 -6.50 3.39 -1.77
C GLU A 15 -6.47 1.92 -1.41
N HIS A 16 -7.61 1.24 -1.58
CA HIS A 16 -7.70 -0.19 -1.43
C HIS A 16 -7.85 -0.81 -2.81
N ILE A 17 -6.82 -1.57 -3.21
CA ILE A 17 -6.72 -2.13 -4.55
C ILE A 17 -6.57 -3.65 -4.48
N ALA A 18 -7.12 -4.32 -5.48
CA ALA A 18 -6.92 -5.74 -5.68
C ALA A 18 -5.83 -5.95 -6.74
N VAL A 19 -4.73 -6.60 -6.37
CA VAL A 19 -3.60 -6.88 -7.26
C VAL A 19 -3.42 -8.38 -7.47
N ALA A 20 -2.70 -8.78 -8.51
CA ALA A 20 -2.34 -10.17 -8.72
C ALA A 20 -1.51 -10.70 -7.52
N ASP A 21 -1.68 -11.98 -7.17
CA ASP A 21 -1.00 -12.58 -6.01
C ASP A 21 0.52 -12.49 -6.12
N GLU A 22 1.03 -12.74 -7.32
CA GLU A 22 2.43 -12.69 -7.73
C GLU A 22 3.01 -11.26 -7.78
N LEU A 23 2.17 -10.23 -7.66
CA LEU A 23 2.64 -8.84 -7.70
C LEU A 23 3.35 -8.51 -6.37
N ALA A 24 4.67 -8.33 -6.44
CA ALA A 24 5.49 -7.93 -5.28
C ALA A 24 5.63 -6.40 -5.17
N THR A 25 5.56 -5.69 -6.29
CA THR A 25 5.74 -4.24 -6.35
C THR A 25 4.68 -3.64 -7.26
N MET A 26 3.98 -2.64 -6.76
CA MET A 26 3.00 -1.89 -7.53
C MET A 26 3.70 -0.73 -8.23
N ARG A 27 3.44 -0.56 -9.53
CA ARG A 27 4.01 0.55 -10.32
C ARG A 27 2.91 1.51 -10.72
N ILE A 28 3.06 2.78 -10.37
CA ILE A 28 2.11 3.84 -10.70
C ILE A 28 2.81 4.85 -11.59
N SER A 29 2.26 5.10 -12.78
CA SER A 29 2.78 6.12 -13.70
C SER A 29 2.04 7.44 -13.47
N GLY A 30 2.75 8.46 -12.99
CA GLY A 30 2.24 9.83 -12.86
C GLY A 30 2.28 10.62 -14.17
N GLU A 31 1.54 11.74 -14.22
CA GLU A 31 1.28 12.56 -15.42
C GLU A 31 2.53 13.12 -16.15
N LYS A 32 3.72 13.05 -15.56
CA LYS A 32 4.99 13.49 -16.20
C LYS A 32 5.97 12.36 -16.52
N GLY A 33 5.51 11.11 -16.58
CA GLY A 33 6.38 9.94 -16.78
C GLY A 33 7.16 9.53 -15.53
N ALA A 34 6.82 10.08 -14.36
CA ALA A 34 7.34 9.60 -13.09
C ALA A 34 6.69 8.25 -12.76
N THR A 35 7.47 7.17 -12.81
CA THR A 35 7.04 5.87 -12.31
C THR A 35 7.36 5.76 -10.83
N LEU A 36 6.33 5.61 -10.02
CA LEU A 36 6.44 5.36 -8.59
C LEU A 36 6.31 3.86 -8.36
N GLU A 37 7.34 3.26 -7.76
CA GLU A 37 7.35 1.86 -7.39
C GLU A 37 7.06 1.75 -5.89
N LEU A 38 5.93 1.14 -5.54
CA LEU A 38 5.51 0.89 -4.17
C LEU A 38 5.71 -0.59 -3.87
N PRO A 39 6.67 -0.98 -3.03
CA PRO A 39 6.80 -2.36 -2.60
C PRO A 39 5.58 -2.76 -1.77
N ILE A 40 5.03 -3.95 -2.05
CA ILE A 40 3.93 -4.51 -1.28
C ILE A 40 4.55 -5.31 -0.12
N GLU A 41 4.37 -4.80 1.09
CA GLU A 41 4.90 -5.39 2.31
C GLU A 41 3.77 -5.97 3.16
N SER A 42 4.09 -6.99 3.95
CA SER A 42 3.15 -7.54 4.93
C SER A 42 3.26 -6.78 6.25
N TYR A 43 2.15 -6.17 6.68
CA TYR A 43 2.06 -5.41 7.92
C TYR A 43 1.19 -6.14 8.94
N LYS A 44 1.69 -6.29 10.17
CA LYS A 44 0.93 -6.92 11.25
C LYS A 44 0.26 -5.87 12.11
N LEU A 45 -1.07 -5.93 12.19
CA LEU A 45 -1.88 -5.03 13.01
C LEU A 45 -2.91 -5.85 13.79
N GLY A 46 -2.93 -5.71 15.12
CA GLY A 46 -3.95 -6.35 15.96
C GLY A 46 -3.95 -7.89 15.93
N GLY A 47 -2.85 -8.53 15.50
CA GLY A 47 -2.76 -9.98 15.36
C GLY A 47 -3.10 -10.51 13.97
N GLU A 48 -3.59 -9.65 13.07
CA GLU A 48 -3.85 -9.97 11.67
C GLU A 48 -2.72 -9.44 10.78
N THR A 49 -2.56 -10.06 9.61
CA THR A 49 -1.56 -9.66 8.61
C THR A 49 -2.26 -9.04 7.42
N TYR A 50 -1.93 -7.78 7.15
CA TYR A 50 -2.45 -6.98 6.05
C TYR A 50 -1.35 -6.77 5.02
N LEU A 51 -1.72 -6.55 3.76
CA LEU A 51 -0.77 -6.19 2.72
C LEU A 51 -0.86 -4.69 2.46
N VAL A 52 0.28 -4.03 2.52
CA VAL A 52 0.36 -2.58 2.39
C VAL A 52 1.41 -2.23 1.34
N ALA A 53 1.04 -1.40 0.38
CA ALA A 53 1.96 -0.81 -0.57
C ALA A 53 2.27 0.62 -0.11
N ARG A 54 3.42 0.85 0.52
CA ARG A 54 3.82 2.17 1.05
C ARG A 54 5.25 2.51 0.68
N PHE A 55 5.56 3.80 0.68
CA PHE A 55 6.94 4.28 0.61
C PHE A 55 7.50 4.33 2.04
N SER A 56 8.30 3.35 2.43
CA SER A 56 8.72 3.14 3.84
C SER A 56 9.49 4.32 4.45
N GLY A 57 10.00 5.25 3.63
CA GLY A 57 10.64 6.49 4.10
C GLY A 57 9.74 7.73 4.20
N LEU A 58 8.49 7.66 3.72
CA LEU A 58 7.55 8.79 3.70
C LEU A 58 6.27 8.54 4.49
N VAL A 59 5.97 7.28 4.78
CA VAL A 59 4.74 6.88 5.46
C VAL A 59 5.08 6.33 6.83
N SER A 60 4.53 6.95 7.87
CA SER A 60 4.72 6.52 9.25
C SER A 60 3.89 5.26 9.55
N ASP A 61 4.27 4.51 10.59
CA ASP A 61 3.48 3.39 11.07
C ASP A 61 2.06 3.81 11.49
N GLN A 62 1.92 4.95 12.16
CA GLN A 62 0.61 5.48 12.54
C GLN A 62 -0.31 5.76 11.34
N GLU A 63 0.25 6.27 10.24
CA GLU A 63 -0.49 6.47 8.98
C GLU A 63 -0.87 5.14 8.36
N THR A 64 0.01 4.15 8.45
CA THR A 64 -0.22 2.79 7.94
C THR A 64 -1.33 2.09 8.71
N GLU A 65 -1.32 2.18 10.04
CA GLU A 65 -2.38 1.61 10.87
C GLU A 65 -3.72 2.30 10.63
N SER A 66 -3.72 3.63 10.49
CA SER A 66 -4.93 4.41 10.20
C SER A 66 -5.50 4.05 8.83
N ALA A 67 -4.63 3.90 7.83
CA ALA A 67 -4.98 3.46 6.49
C ALA A 67 -5.61 2.05 6.49
N ILE A 68 -5.02 1.09 7.20
CA ILE A 68 -5.58 -0.27 7.32
C ILE A 68 -6.97 -0.21 7.97
N ARG A 69 -7.10 0.49 9.10
CA ARG A 69 -8.36 0.63 9.86
C ARG A 69 -9.46 1.37 9.10
N GLN A 70 -9.13 2.08 8.03
CA GLN A 70 -10.12 2.72 7.18
C GLN A 70 -10.87 1.71 6.29
N PHE A 71 -10.27 0.55 6.02
CA PHE A 71 -10.84 -0.49 5.15
C PHE A 71 -11.22 -1.78 5.88
N TYR A 72 -10.69 -2.00 7.08
CA TYR A 72 -10.91 -3.18 7.92
C TYR A 72 -11.30 -2.77 9.35
#